data_AF-A0A251UPN2-F1
#
_entry.id   AF-A0A251UPN2-F1
#
_cell.length_a   1.000
_cell.length_b   1.000
_cell.length_c   1.000
_cell.angle_alpha   90.00
_cell.angle_beta   90.00
_cell.angle_gamma   90.00
#
_symmetry.space_group_name_H-M   'P 1'
#
loop_
_entity.id
_entity.type
_entity.pdbx_description
1 polymer ?
#
loop_
_entity_poly.entity_id
_entity_poly.type
_entity_poly.pdbx_seq_one_letter_code
_entity_poly.pdbx_strand_id
1 'polypeptide(L)' 'MHINCLMKCFYQIFEFIEQWVKIGLLAKNKVKADCSDLEYSDLCTKCEKVFSHQNTKLCIAKQQHSI' A
#
# COMPACT_ATOMS: atom_id res chain seq x y z
N MET A 1 -8.54 32.48 3.05
CA MET A 1 -7.38 31.56 3.21
C MET A 1 -7.73 30.18 3.76
N HIS A 2 -8.80 29.98 4.55
CA HIS A 2 -9.15 28.67 5.14
C HIS A 2 -9.55 27.57 4.13
N ILE A 3 -10.27 27.90 3.05
CA ILE A 3 -10.71 26.93 2.04
C ILE A 3 -9.53 26.25 1.32
N ASN A 4 -8.47 27.01 1.00
CA ASN A 4 -7.28 26.46 0.35
C ASN A 4 -6.51 25.48 1.25
N CYS A 5 -6.57 25.66 2.57
CA CYS A 5 -5.94 24.75 3.53
C CYS A 5 -6.72 23.43 3.63
N LEU A 6 -8.06 23.51 3.69
CA LEU A 6 -8.95 22.33 3.70
C LEU A 6 -8.85 21.51 2.41
N MET A 7 -8.80 22.16 1.25
CA MET A 7 -8.59 21.49 -0.04
C MET A 7 -7.21 20.81 -0.10
N LYS A 8 -6.16 21.43 0.45
CA LYS A 8 -4.82 20.82 0.54
C LYS A 8 -4.81 19.58 1.45
N CYS A 9 -5.44 19.65 2.62
CA CYS A 9 -5.56 18.52 3.53
C CYS A 9 -6.34 17.36 2.91
N PHE A 10 -7.45 17.65 2.21
CA PHE A 10 -8.23 16.63 1.53
C PHE A 10 -7.44 15.96 0.39
N TYR A 11 -6.74 16.75 -0.42
CA TYR A 11 -5.89 16.24 -1.50
C TYR A 11 -4.72 15.40 -0.98
N GLN A 12 -4.10 15.81 0.13
CA GLN A 12 -3.04 15.05 0.78
C GLN A 12 -3.50 13.67 1.26
N ILE A 13 -4.73 13.58 1.80
CA ILE A 13 -5.34 12.32 2.24
C ILE A 13 -5.63 11.43 1.03
N PHE A 14 -6.14 12.00 -0.07
CA PHE A 14 -6.44 11.27 -1.28
C PHE A 14 -5.18 10.65 -1.91
N GLU A 15 -4.09 11.41 -2.03
CA GLU A 15 -2.79 10.92 -2.50
C GLU A 15 -2.27 9.76 -1.63
N PHE A 16 -2.43 9.85 -0.31
CA PHE A 16 -2.05 8.77 0.60
C PHE A 16 -2.87 7.50 0.39
N ILE A 17 -4.20 7.63 0.25
CA ILE A 17 -5.10 6.50 -0.01
C ILE A 17 -4.76 5.84 -1.35
N GLU A 18 -4.53 6.63 -2.40
CA GLU A 18 -4.14 6.12 -3.71
C GLU A 18 -2.83 5.32 -3.66
N GLN A 19 -1.82 5.83 -2.95
CA GLN A 19 -0.56 5.11 -2.76
C GLN A 19 -0.80 3.81 -1.99
N TRP A 20 -1.62 3.83 -0.94
CA TRP A 20 -1.97 2.66 -0.14
C TRP A 20 -2.68 1.56 -0.96
N VAL A 21 -3.64 1.95 -1.78
CA VAL A 21 -4.38 1.03 -2.67
C VAL A 21 -3.45 0.42 -3.72
N LYS A 22 -2.53 1.20 -4.31
CA LYS A 22 -1.55 0.71 -5.29
C LYS A 22 -0.65 -0.37 -4.70
N ILE A 23 -0.25 -0.23 -3.44
CA ILE A 23 0.55 -1.26 -2.72
C ILE A 23 -0.28 -2.54 -2.52
N GLY A 24 -1.54 -2.41 -2.08
CA GLY A 24 -2.44 -3.56 -1.95
C GLY A 24 -2.68 -4.29 -3.27
N LEU A 25 -2.75 -3.55 -4.39
CA LEU A 25 -2.90 -4.12 -5.73
C LEU A 25 -1.67 -4.92 -6.15
N LEU A 26 -0.46 -4.41 -5.88
CA LEU A 26 0.78 -5.13 -6.17
C LEU A 26 0.91 -6.41 -5.33
N ALA A 27 0.56 -6.36 -4.04
CA ALA A 27 0.53 -7.53 -3.17
C ALA A 27 -0.44 -8.60 -3.71
N LYS A 28 -1.67 -8.19 -4.04
CA LYS A 28 -2.70 -9.07 -4.61
C LYS A 28 -2.25 -9.70 -5.93
N ASN A 29 -1.68 -8.91 -6.84
CA ASN A 29 -1.21 -9.41 -8.13
C ASN A 29 -0.05 -10.40 -7.96
N LYS A 30 0.88 -10.11 -7.03
CA LYS A 30 1.99 -11.02 -6.73
C LYS A 30 1.49 -12.35 -6.18
N VAL A 31 0.59 -12.32 -5.21
CA VAL A 31 0.02 -13.53 -4.61
C VAL A 31 -0.80 -14.32 -5.62
N LYS A 32 -1.56 -13.64 -6.48
CA LYS A 32 -2.32 -14.31 -7.55
C LYS A 32 -1.39 -14.97 -8.60
N ALA A 33 -0.23 -14.37 -8.88
CA ALA A 33 0.75 -14.92 -9.83
C ALA A 33 1.59 -16.06 -9.25
N ASP A 34 2.03 -15.94 -8.00
CA ASP A 34 2.88 -16.94 -7.32
C ASP A 34 2.08 -18.11 -6.72
N CYS A 35 0.76 -17.95 -6.50
CA CYS A 35 -0.02 -18.87 -5.67
C CYS A 35 -1.41 -19.20 -6.22
N SER A 36 -1.61 -19.18 -7.55
CA SER A 36 -2.91 -19.44 -8.20
C SER A 36 -3.56 -20.79 -7.84
N ASP A 37 -2.81 -21.75 -7.31
CA ASP A 37 -3.28 -23.09 -6.89
C ASP A 37 -3.64 -23.21 -5.39
N LEU A 38 -3.53 -22.14 -4.60
CA LEU A 38 -3.84 -22.19 -3.16
C LEU A 38 -5.29 -21.84 -2.86
N GLU A 39 -5.82 -22.42 -1.78
CA GLU A 39 -7.14 -22.05 -1.26
C GLU A 39 -7.20 -20.58 -0.86
N TYR A 40 -8.42 -20.02 -0.91
CA TYR A 40 -8.67 -18.61 -0.64
C TYR A 40 -8.14 -18.14 0.73
N SER A 41 -8.22 -18.98 1.76
CA SER A 41 -7.70 -18.69 3.10
C SER A 41 -6.18 -18.47 3.11
N ASP A 42 -5.45 -19.32 2.39
CA ASP A 42 -3.99 -19.22 2.27
C ASP A 42 -3.56 -18.04 1.37
N LEU A 43 -4.35 -17.75 0.33
CA LEU A 43 -4.17 -16.55 -0.49
C LEU A 43 -4.32 -15.27 0.33
N CYS A 44 -5.34 -15.17 1.20
CA CYS A 44 -5.52 -14.04 2.10
C CYS A 44 -4.32 -13.87 3.05
N THR A 45 -3.92 -14.95 3.71
CA THR A 45 -2.77 -14.95 4.64
C THR A 45 -1.46 -14.54 3.95
N LYS A 46 -1.24 -15.01 2.71
CA LYS A 46 -0.07 -14.62 1.91
C LYS A 46 -0.15 -13.17 1.45
N CYS A 47 -1.33 -12.69 1.07
CA CYS A 47 -1.55 -11.31 0.66
C CYS A 47 -1.26 -10.33 1.80
N GLU A 48 -1.70 -10.62 3.02
CA GLU A 48 -1.41 -9.81 4.19
C GLU A 48 0.09 -9.75 4.51
N LYS A 49 0.79 -10.89 4.42
CA LYS A 49 2.25 -10.95 4.63
C LYS A 49 3.02 -10.15 3.57
N VAL A 50 2.66 -10.27 2.28
CA VAL A 50 3.30 -9.52 1.20
C VAL A 50 3.01 -8.03 1.31
N PHE A 51 1.79 -7.65 1.68
CA PHE A 51 1.39 -6.27 1.93
C PHE A 51 2.18 -5.67 3.10
N SER A 52 2.30 -6.38 4.22
CA SER A 52 3.10 -5.96 5.37
C SER A 52 4.58 -5.76 4.99
N HIS A 53 5.17 -6.71 4.27
CA HIS A 53 6.56 -6.62 3.80
C HIS A 53 6.81 -5.45 2.82
N GLN A 54 5.86 -5.19 1.92
CA GLN A 54 5.94 -4.06 1.00
C GLN A 54 5.79 -2.72 1.72
N ASN A 55 4.90 -2.63 2.71
CA ASN A 55 4.76 -1.44 3.56
C ASN A 55 6.04 -1.16 4.37
N THR A 56 6.67 -2.19 4.96
CA THR A 56 7.94 -2.02 5.68
C THR A 56 9.05 -1.47 4.77
N LYS A 57 9.15 -1.96 3.53
CA LYS A 57 10.12 -1.45 2.54
C LYS A 57 9.87 0.02 2.19
N LEU A 58 8.62 0.43 2.03
CA LEU A 58 8.26 1.82 1.78
C LEU A 58 8.55 2.73 2.97
N CYS A 59 8.29 2.27 4.20
CA CYS A 59 8.67 3.02 5.41
C CYS A 59 10.18 3.25 5.48
N ILE A 60 11.00 2.22 5.21
CA ILE A 60 12.47 2.33 5.19
C ILE A 60 12.93 3.26 4.06
N ALA A 61 12.38 3.12 2.85
CA ALA A 61 12.73 3.97 1.70
C ALA A 61 12.36 5.46 1.93
N LYS A 62 11.22 5.74 2.58
CA LYS A 62 10.85 7.11 2.96
C LYS A 62 11.71 7.67 4.10
N GLN A 63 12.30 6.82 4.94
CA GLN A 63 13.21 7.24 6.00
C GLN A 63 14.61 7.60 5.45
N GLN A 64 15.06 6.96 4.36
CA GLN A 64 16.33 7.28 3.69
C GLN A 64 16.29 8.57 2.85
N HIS A 65 15.13 9.06 2.42
CA HIS A 65 15.01 10.31 1.68
C HIS A 65 14.94 11.55 2.60
N SER A 66 15.14 11.36 3.91
CA SER A 66 15.13 12.42 4.93
C SER A 66 16.46 12.57 5.66
N ILE A 67 17.55 11.97 5.16
CA ILE A 67 18.94 12.16 5.62
C ILE A 67 19.74 12.84 4.51
#